data_AF-A0A1D2J5V9-F1
#
_entry.id   AF-A0A1D2J5V9-F1
#
_cell.length_a   1.000
_cell.length_b   1.000
_cell.length_c   1.000
_cell.angle_alpha   90.00
_cell.angle_beta   90.00
_cell.angle_gamma   90.00
#
_symmetry.space_group_name_H-M   'P 1'
#
loop_
_entity.id
_entity.type
_entity.pdbx_description
1 polymer ?
#
loop_
_entity_poly.entity_id
_entity_poly.type
_entity_poly.pdbx_seq_one_letter_code
_entity_poly.pdbx_strand_id
1 'polypeptide(L)'
;MPNEEAIQLAIKDLRAQKVKNYVAIARKHSINKKTLRQCYNSLQLVQDELNEKIEKYNIESSNIYNFDEKGFLIGISQTTKWIIPVEALKAK
;
A
#
# COMPACT_ATOMS: atom_id res chain seq x y z
N MET A 1 -15.75 -10.76 -14.66
CA MET A 1 -14.98 -10.34 -13.47
C MET A 1 -15.71 -9.17 -12.83
N PRO A 2 -15.97 -9.14 -11.51
CA PRO A 2 -16.42 -7.91 -10.89
C PRO A 2 -15.34 -6.85 -11.12
N ASN A 3 -15.73 -5.68 -11.64
CA ASN A 3 -14.79 -4.62 -11.93
C ASN A 3 -14.10 -4.20 -10.61
N GLU A 4 -12.78 -4.29 -10.53
CA GLU A 4 -12.00 -3.92 -9.34
C GLU A 4 -12.30 -2.48 -8.90
N GLU A 5 -12.52 -1.60 -9.87
CA GLU A 5 -12.89 -0.20 -9.65
C GLU A 5 -14.22 -0.09 -8.89
N ALA A 6 -15.20 -0.94 -9.22
CA ALA A 6 -16.50 -0.96 -8.53
C ALA A 6 -16.34 -1.40 -7.07
N ILE A 7 -15.46 -2.37 -6.81
CA ILE A 7 -15.15 -2.83 -5.44
C ILE A 7 -14.51 -1.69 -4.64
N GLN A 8 -13.53 -0.99 -5.23
CA GLN A 8 -12.88 0.15 -4.58
C GLN A 8 -13.86 1.29 -4.27
N LEU A 9 -14.71 1.64 -5.24
CA LEU A 9 -15.72 2.69 -5.07
C LEU A 9 -16.74 2.31 -3.99
N ALA A 10 -17.19 1.06 -3.95
CA ALA A 10 -18.08 0.54 -2.92
C ALA A 10 -17.46 0.60 -1.52
N ILE A 11 -16.17 0.27 -1.39
CA ILE A 11 -15.44 0.36 -0.12
C ILE A 11 -15.32 1.82 0.35
N LYS A 12 -15.04 2.76 -0.56
CA LYS A 12 -14.96 4.19 -0.26
C LYS A 12 -16.29 4.73 0.27
N ASP A 13 -17.39 4.41 -0.42
CA ASP A 13 -18.75 4.76 0.01
C ASP A 13 -19.07 4.16 1.40
N LEU A 14 -18.62 2.94 1.67
CA LEU A 14 -18.90 2.23 2.93
C LEU A 14 -18.10 2.79 4.09
N ARG A 15 -16.88 3.29 3.85
CA ARG A 15 -16.05 3.98 4.86
C ARG A 15 -16.60 5.35 5.24
N ALA A 16 -17.29 6.05 4.33
CA ALA A 16 -17.90 7.35 4.61
C ALA A 16 -19.13 7.27 5.53
N GLN A 17 -19.73 6.09 5.69
CA GLN A 17 -20.91 5.89 6.53
C GLN A 17 -20.54 5.64 8.00
N LYS A 18 -21.24 6.33 8.91
CA LYS A 18 -21.10 6.14 10.37
C LYS A 18 -21.55 4.74 10.81
N VAL A 19 -22.61 4.20 10.19
CA VAL A 19 -23.08 2.83 10.37
C VAL A 19 -22.97 2.10 9.03
N LYS A 20 -22.18 1.02 9.01
CA LYS A 20 -21.79 0.30 7.78
C LYS A 20 -22.97 -0.50 7.21
N ASN A 21 -23.57 -0.03 6.12
CA ASN A 21 -24.65 -0.75 5.43
C ASN A 21 -24.17 -1.47 4.17
N TYR A 22 -23.71 -2.71 4.34
CA TYR A 22 -23.22 -3.57 3.25
C TYR A 22 -24.29 -3.91 2.20
N VAL A 23 -25.56 -3.99 2.59
CA VAL A 23 -26.65 -4.42 1.68
C VAL A 23 -26.95 -3.31 0.68
N ALA A 24 -27.09 -2.07 1.17
CA ALA A 24 -27.38 -0.92 0.32
C ALA A 24 -26.25 -0.66 -0.69
N ILE A 25 -25.00 -0.72 -0.23
CA ILE A 25 -23.83 -0.45 -1.09
C ILE A 25 -23.60 -1.58 -2.11
N ALA A 26 -23.76 -2.84 -1.69
CA ALA A 26 -23.66 -3.98 -2.62
C ALA A 26 -24.69 -3.87 -3.76
N ARG A 27 -25.94 -3.46 -3.45
CA ARG A 27 -26.98 -3.21 -4.45
C ARG A 27 -26.64 -2.03 -5.36
N LYS A 28 -26.15 -0.92 -4.79
CA LYS A 28 -25.80 0.29 -5.55
C LYS A 28 -24.70 0.02 -6.60
N HIS A 29 -23.70 -0.77 -6.24
CA HIS A 29 -22.55 -1.04 -7.09
C HIS A 29 -22.65 -2.38 -7.86
N SER A 30 -23.77 -3.08 -7.77
CA SER A 30 -23.99 -4.40 -8.39
C SER A 30 -22.92 -5.44 -8.04
N ILE A 31 -22.51 -5.47 -6.76
CA ILE A 31 -21.48 -6.37 -6.24
C ILE A 31 -22.11 -7.37 -5.28
N ASN A 32 -21.58 -8.59 -5.22
CA ASN A 32 -22.00 -9.54 -4.19
C ASN A 32 -21.61 -9.02 -2.79
N LYS A 33 -22.60 -8.91 -1.89
CA LYS A 33 -22.41 -8.51 -0.49
C LYS A 33 -21.32 -9.32 0.21
N LYS A 34 -21.24 -10.65 -0.04
CA LYS A 34 -20.24 -11.52 0.59
C LYS A 34 -18.82 -11.09 0.19
N THR A 35 -18.62 -10.83 -1.09
CA THR A 35 -17.36 -10.32 -1.65
C THR A 35 -17.01 -8.96 -1.05
N LEU A 36 -17.96 -8.02 -1.02
CA LEU A 36 -17.73 -6.69 -0.43
C LEU A 36 -17.31 -6.77 1.04
N ARG A 37 -17.98 -7.61 1.84
CA ARG A 37 -17.64 -7.81 3.26
C ARG A 37 -16.26 -8.44 3.42
N GLN A 38 -15.93 -9.43 2.61
CA GLN A 38 -14.64 -10.10 2.66
C GLN A 38 -13.50 -9.14 2.33
N CYS A 39 -13.61 -8.40 1.22
CA CYS A 39 -12.62 -7.41 0.81
C CYS A 39 -12.48 -6.27 1.84
N TYR A 40 -13.59 -5.82 2.42
CA TYR A 40 -13.55 -4.79 3.45
C TYR A 40 -12.81 -5.26 4.71
N ASN A 41 -13.12 -6.47 5.19
CA ASN A 41 -12.49 -7.04 6.37
C ASN A 41 -10.99 -7.29 6.16
N SER A 42 -10.60 -7.81 4.99
CA SER A 42 -9.18 -8.03 4.67
C SER A 42 -8.42 -6.71 4.61
N LEU A 43 -9.01 -5.66 4.00
CA LEU A 43 -8.40 -4.34 3.95
C LEU A 43 -8.29 -3.69 5.33
N GLN A 44 -9.28 -3.91 6.21
CA GLN A 44 -9.23 -3.40 7.56
C GLN A 44 -8.10 -4.06 8.36
N LEU A 45 -7.95 -5.39 8.26
CA LEU A 45 -6.83 -6.12 8.89
C LEU A 45 -5.46 -5.59 8.44
N VAL A 46 -5.27 -5.40 7.13
CA VAL A 46 -4.02 -4.87 6.57
C VAL A 46 -3.76 -3.43 7.04
N GLN A 47 -4.81 -2.61 7.13
CA GLN A 47 -4.67 -1.24 7.60
C GLN A 47 -4.29 -1.17 9.08
N ASP A 48 -4.87 -2.03 9.91
CA ASP A 48 -4.55 -2.11 11.34
C ASP A 48 -3.10 -2.56 11.54
N GLU A 49 -2.66 -3.60 10.83
CA GLU A 49 -1.26 -4.09 10.89
C GLU A 49 -0.26 -3.04 10.36
N LEU A 50 -0.63 -2.31 9.31
CA LEU A 50 0.20 -1.23 8.77
C LEU A 50 0.37 -0.11 9.79
N ASN A 51 -0.72 0.33 10.42
CA ASN A 51 -0.67 1.37 11.44
C ASN A 51 0.18 0.95 12.65
N GLU A 52 0.04 -0.30 13.12
CA GLU A 52 0.87 -0.84 14.19
C GLU A 52 2.36 -0.79 13.84
N LYS A 53 2.71 -1.15 12.59
CA LYS A 53 4.11 -1.08 12.12
C LYS A 53 4.60 0.35 11.98
N ILE A 54 3.78 1.26 11.46
CA ILE A 54 4.13 2.69 11.35
C ILE A 54 4.45 3.26 12.73
N GLU A 55 3.62 2.97 13.73
CA GLU A 55 3.84 3.41 15.11
C GLU A 55 5.08 2.75 15.72
N LYS A 56 5.22 1.42 15.59
CA LYS A 56 6.33 0.65 16.15
C LYS A 56 7.70 1.11 15.65
N TYR A 57 7.79 1.43 14.36
CA TYR A 57 9.05 1.83 13.73
C TYR A 57 9.18 3.34 13.53
N ASN A 58 8.21 4.13 14.01
CA ASN A 58 8.12 5.58 13.82
C ASN A 58 8.38 5.98 12.35
N ILE A 59 7.68 5.32 11.43
CA ILE A 59 7.83 5.56 9.98
C ILE A 59 7.13 6.86 9.63
N GLU A 60 7.90 7.88 9.26
CA GLU A 60 7.39 9.12 8.70
C GLU A 60 7.35 9.05 7.17
N SER A 61 6.61 9.97 6.54
CA SER A 61 6.59 10.09 5.08
C SER A 61 7.98 10.32 4.48
N SER A 62 8.88 10.97 5.22
CA SER A 62 10.29 11.16 4.89
C SER A 62 11.08 9.84 4.85
N ASN A 63 10.70 8.82 5.62
CA ASN A 63 11.33 7.50 5.60
C ASN A 63 10.98 6.68 4.36
N ILE A 64 9.91 7.05 3.65
CA ILE A 64 9.47 6.43 2.38
C ILE A 64 10.19 7.12 1.19
N TYR A 65 11.25 7.88 1.47
CA TYR A 65 12.11 8.44 0.44
C TYR A 65 12.61 7.30 -0.46
N ASN A 66 12.36 7.44 -1.76
CA ASN A 66 12.79 6.52 -2.81
C ASN A 66 12.00 5.19 -2.93
N PHE A 67 10.82 5.00 -2.34
CA PHE A 67 10.07 3.73 -2.52
C PHE A 67 9.42 3.55 -3.92
N ASP A 68 9.76 4.41 -4.88
CA ASP A 68 9.35 4.36 -6.28
C ASP A 68 10.34 3.51 -7.12
N GLU A 69 10.36 3.71 -8.45
CA GLU A 69 11.28 3.01 -9.36
C GLU A 69 12.76 3.13 -8.93
N LYS A 70 13.17 4.21 -8.28
CA LYS A 70 14.59 4.47 -7.98
C LYS A 70 15.09 3.76 -6.73
N GLY A 71 14.30 3.61 -5.68
CA GLY A 71 14.72 2.82 -4.50
C GLY A 71 14.34 1.36 -4.57
N PHE A 72 13.39 0.94 -5.43
CA PHE A 72 13.24 -0.48 -5.78
C PHE A 72 14.54 -1.06 -6.36
N LEU A 73 15.27 -0.27 -7.17
CA LEU A 73 16.57 -0.64 -7.74
C LEU A 73 17.70 -0.76 -6.70
N ILE A 74 17.63 -0.04 -5.57
CA ILE A 74 18.64 -0.12 -4.50
C ILE A 74 18.59 -1.50 -3.82
N GLY A 75 17.39 -2.07 -3.64
CA GLY A 75 17.24 -3.41 -3.06
C GLY A 75 17.73 -4.56 -3.95
N ILE A 76 17.76 -4.35 -5.26
CA ILE A 76 18.19 -5.36 -6.25
C ILE A 76 19.70 -5.28 -6.51
N SER A 77 20.35 -4.15 -6.25
CA SER A 77 21.78 -3.96 -6.49
C SER A 77 22.64 -4.47 -5.32
N GLN A 78 22.58 -5.77 -5.02
CA GLN A 78 23.50 -6.40 -4.06
C GLN A 78 24.95 -6.52 -4.59
N THR A 79 25.24 -5.99 -5.78
CA THR A 79 26.60 -5.96 -6.35
C THR A 79 26.91 -4.57 -6.91
N THR A 80 27.17 -3.63 -6.01
CA THR A 80 27.77 -2.35 -6.37
C THR A 80 29.22 -2.57 -6.82
N LYS A 81 29.47 -2.62 -8.14
CA LYS A 81 30.78 -2.20 -8.66
C LYS A 81 30.82 -0.69 -8.55
N TRP A 82 31.65 -0.17 -7.65
CA TRP A 82 31.84 1.27 -7.51
C TRP A 82 32.62 1.75 -8.74
N ILE A 83 32.02 2.62 -9.56
CA ILE A 83 32.75 3.32 -10.61
C ILE A 83 33.36 4.55 -9.94
N ILE A 84 34.65 4.49 -9.66
CA ILE A 84 35.41 5.55 -8.99
C ILE A 84 36.46 6.09 -9.96
N PRO A 85 36.66 7.42 -10.05
CA PRO A 85 37.82 7.99 -10.74
C PRO A 85 39.12 7.43 -10.15
N VAL A 86 40.11 7.16 -11.01
CA VAL A 86 41.40 6.56 -10.60
C VAL A 86 42.11 7.43 -9.56
N GLU A 87 41.85 8.73 -9.55
CA GLU A 87 42.39 9.71 -8.63
C GLU A 87 41.94 9.47 -7.18
N ALA A 88 40.70 9.01 -6.98
CA ALA A 88 40.16 8.73 -5.65
C ALA A 88 40.70 7.41 -5.04
N LEU A 89 41.28 6.54 -5.86
CA LEU A 89 42.04 5.35 -5.39
C LEU A 89 43.47 5.69 -4.93
N LYS A 90 43.96 6.90 -5.23
CA LYS A 90 45.32 7.33 -4.89
C LYS A 90 45.43 8.07 -3.56
N ALA A 91 44.31 8.39 -2.92
CA ALA A 91 44.30 8.95 -1.56
C ALA A 91 44.34 7.79 -0.56
N LYS A 92 45.47 7.68 0.13
CA LYS A 92 45.77 6.65 1.14
C LYS A 92 45.61 7.23 2.54
#